data_AF-A0A7X6LTE7-F1
#
_entry.id   AF-A0A7X6LTE7-F1
#
_cell.length_a   1.000
_cell.length_b   1.000
_cell.length_c   1.000
_cell.angle_alpha   90.00
_cell.angle_beta   90.00
_cell.angle_gamma   90.00
#
_symmetry.space_group_name_H-M   'P 1'
#
loop_
_entity.id
_entity.type
_entity.pdbx_description
1 polymer ?
#
loop_
_entity_poly.entity_id
_entity_poly.type
_entity_poly.pdbx_seq_one_letter_code
_entity_poly.pdbx_strand_id
1 'polypeptide(L)'
;MTVSVLMIVEGASPEISRCVNVEETMTLGELAQIIDASLGFTGAATHLYVGHEGAQRCVYAEVPGAGEHHEDELTVAEMPPLTYVYDPAANWNVHVEVLGPSSIEGPTPMLVDAAGPDVVEACSGPELMTTFRNQARLLAAGIEPDLETITLMFSYLPVMPPERMLDRMTQADPVAVSTRIGNVAEEMFFDEVAAADAQDDGPGLAQHFDDFLQSRPDLLQIIDMDPHPERNPAMINAVTEFFGEMLEGPRDPAGVVAELMGIFSAGVPYDNGEVPPAVAGALRGVVQLPFPLTVADLLLDAGLLSLRGGQLTPTEAGLAFLNHPDPIPAAADHLRRGFEGLMGESTWRWIVESLVSGQPTDAETGDWLPWLEAFGIARETAPGQVVCTDQGLTLLQLHHAHYTGGN
;
A
#
# COMPACT_ATOMS: atom_id res chain seq x y z
N MET A 1 15.30 -5.79 -3.10
CA MET A 1 15.28 -7.27 -3.33
C MET A 1 14.54 -7.90 -2.15
N THR A 2 14.06 -9.14 -2.25
CA THR A 2 13.29 -9.79 -1.17
C THR A 2 14.13 -10.85 -0.46
N VAL A 3 14.03 -10.95 0.87
CA VAL A 3 14.69 -11.97 1.69
C VAL A 3 13.66 -12.76 2.50
N SER A 4 13.95 -14.03 2.77
CA SER A 4 13.11 -14.88 3.63
C SER A 4 13.64 -14.85 5.05
N VAL A 5 12.79 -14.47 6.00
CA VAL A 5 13.10 -14.43 7.43
C VAL A 5 12.35 -15.56 8.13
N LEU A 6 13.06 -16.29 8.99
CA LEU A 6 12.50 -17.31 9.86
C LEU A 6 12.46 -16.79 11.30
N MET A 7 11.30 -16.95 11.93
CA MET A 7 11.03 -16.56 13.31
C MET A 7 10.59 -17.81 14.08
N ILE A 8 11.21 -18.09 15.22
CA ILE A 8 10.89 -19.27 16.05
C ILE A 8 10.79 -18.87 17.52
N VAL A 9 9.66 -19.12 18.17
CA VAL A 9 9.51 -18.90 19.61
C VAL A 9 10.32 -19.96 20.37
N GLU A 10 11.35 -19.53 21.09
CA GLU A 10 12.26 -20.41 21.82
C GLU A 10 11.53 -21.14 22.95
N GLY A 11 11.72 -22.45 23.05
CA GLY A 11 11.14 -23.25 24.13
C GLY A 11 9.65 -23.62 23.96
N ALA A 12 9.02 -23.27 22.83
CA ALA A 12 7.64 -23.65 22.53
C ALA A 12 7.49 -25.15 22.18
N SER A 13 6.41 -25.78 22.68
CA SER A 13 6.02 -27.15 22.29
C SER A 13 4.50 -27.29 22.12
N PRO A 14 3.97 -27.43 20.89
CA PRO A 14 4.68 -27.59 19.62
C PRO A 14 5.48 -26.34 19.26
N GLU A 15 6.43 -26.50 18.35
CA GLU A 15 7.16 -25.36 17.79
C GLU A 15 6.18 -24.31 17.26
N ILE A 16 6.42 -23.05 17.59
CA ILE A 16 5.73 -21.90 17.01
C ILE A 16 6.75 -21.20 16.12
N SER A 17 6.51 -21.23 14.81
CA SER A 17 7.41 -20.59 13.84
C SER A 17 6.66 -19.95 12.69
N ARG A 18 7.24 -18.89 12.14
CA ARG A 18 6.72 -18.12 11.01
C ARG A 18 7.85 -17.88 10.03
N CYS A 19 7.58 -18.12 8.75
CA CYS A 19 8.49 -17.74 7.67
C CYS A 19 7.81 -16.69 6.81
N VAL A 20 8.45 -15.54 6.65
CA VAL A 20 7.91 -14.38 5.92
C VAL A 20 8.96 -13.87 4.95
N ASN A 21 8.51 -13.52 3.74
CA ASN A 21 9.33 -12.78 2.78
C ASN A 21 9.14 -11.29 3.03
N VAL A 22 10.24 -10.55 3.17
CA VAL A 22 10.24 -9.10 3.43
C VAL A 22 11.25 -8.40 2.51
N GLU A 23 11.19 -7.08 2.44
CA GLU A 23 12.18 -6.30 1.72
C GLU A 23 13.55 -6.33 2.41
N GLU A 24 14.62 -6.41 1.62
CA GLU A 24 15.99 -6.46 2.13
C GLU A 24 16.40 -5.19 2.90
N THR A 25 15.79 -4.06 2.53
CA THR A 25 16.03 -2.72 3.07
C THR A 25 15.24 -2.43 4.34
N MET A 26 14.31 -3.32 4.71
CA MET A 26 13.50 -3.19 5.91
C MET A 26 14.41 -3.05 7.15
N THR A 27 14.07 -2.18 8.10
CA THR A 27 14.82 -2.04 9.36
C THR A 27 14.41 -3.08 10.39
N LEU A 28 15.15 -3.20 11.50
CA LEU A 28 14.71 -4.06 12.60
C LEU A 28 13.45 -3.53 13.30
N GLY A 29 13.22 -2.21 13.31
CA GLY A 29 12.00 -1.61 13.89
C GLY A 29 10.76 -1.99 13.08
N GLU A 30 10.87 -1.89 11.75
CA GLU A 30 9.83 -2.37 10.83
C GLU A 30 9.61 -3.88 10.95
N LEU A 31 10.70 -4.67 11.03
CA LEU A 31 10.61 -6.12 11.23
C LEU A 31 9.91 -6.48 12.55
N ALA A 32 10.04 -5.68 13.61
CA ALA A 32 9.41 -5.95 14.90
C ALA A 32 7.88 -6.01 14.76
N GLN A 33 7.29 -5.09 13.99
CA GLN A 33 5.86 -5.07 13.72
C GLN A 33 5.40 -6.34 12.97
N ILE A 34 6.23 -6.83 12.04
CA ILE A 34 5.98 -8.08 11.32
C ILE A 34 6.08 -9.30 12.23
N ILE A 35 7.07 -9.34 13.14
CA ILE A 35 7.20 -10.39 14.15
C ILE A 35 5.93 -10.44 15.00
N ASP A 36 5.48 -9.29 15.49
CA ASP A 36 4.30 -9.18 16.34
C ASP A 36 3.03 -9.66 15.64
N ALA A 37 2.76 -9.13 14.45
CA ALA A 37 1.62 -9.52 13.65
C ALA A 37 1.62 -11.01 13.29
N SER A 38 2.78 -11.54 12.91
CA SER A 38 2.90 -12.93 12.47
C SER A 38 2.69 -13.92 13.61
N LEU A 39 3.17 -13.62 14.82
CA LEU A 39 3.07 -14.48 15.99
C LEU A 39 1.79 -14.24 16.81
N GLY A 40 1.09 -13.13 16.60
CA GLY A 40 -0.13 -12.78 17.31
C GLY A 40 0.12 -12.04 18.63
N PHE A 41 1.25 -11.33 18.75
CA PHE A 41 1.45 -10.35 19.81
C PHE A 41 0.59 -9.11 19.55
N THR A 42 0.35 -8.34 20.61
CA THR A 42 -0.41 -7.09 20.50
C THR A 42 0.43 -5.89 20.08
N GLY A 43 1.76 -5.96 20.17
CA GLY A 43 2.67 -4.82 19.96
C GLY A 43 2.62 -3.78 21.07
N ALA A 44 1.91 -4.05 22.18
CA ALA A 44 1.72 -3.08 23.26
C ALA A 44 2.87 -3.06 24.27
N ALA A 45 3.68 -4.13 24.31
CA ALA A 45 4.83 -4.23 25.19
C ALA A 45 6.11 -3.76 24.48
N THR A 46 7.10 -3.35 25.26
CA THR A 46 8.43 -3.02 24.73
C THR A 46 9.13 -4.27 24.21
N HIS A 47 9.93 -4.12 23.16
CA HIS A 47 10.82 -5.15 22.66
C HIS A 47 12.28 -4.70 22.60
N LEU A 48 13.18 -5.65 22.35
CA LEU A 48 14.57 -5.41 21.99
C LEU A 48 15.12 -6.60 21.20
N TYR A 49 16.15 -6.36 20.40
CA TYR A 49 16.92 -7.42 19.75
C TYR A 49 18.24 -7.65 20.49
N VAL A 50 18.58 -8.91 20.75
CA VAL A 50 19.85 -9.30 21.33
C VAL A 50 20.65 -10.10 20.31
N GLY A 51 21.87 -9.64 20.05
CA GLY A 51 22.81 -10.30 19.15
C GLY A 51 24.20 -10.44 19.75
N HIS A 52 25.12 -10.90 18.91
CA HIS A 52 26.54 -10.92 19.21
C HIS A 52 27.36 -10.39 18.03
N GLU A 53 28.19 -9.39 18.28
CA GLU A 53 29.26 -8.99 17.37
C GLU A 53 30.58 -9.60 17.85
N GLY A 54 30.91 -10.76 17.28
CA GLY A 54 32.06 -11.54 17.72
C GLY A 54 31.87 -12.08 19.14
N ALA A 55 32.57 -11.50 20.12
CA ALA A 55 32.50 -11.90 21.53
C ALA A 55 31.71 -10.92 22.41
N GLN A 56 31.25 -9.80 21.85
CA GLN A 56 30.48 -8.79 22.58
C GLN A 56 29.01 -8.94 22.28
N ARG A 57 28.19 -8.84 23.33
CA ARG A 57 26.73 -8.77 23.20
C ARG A 57 26.37 -7.39 22.66
N CYS A 58 25.57 -7.36 21.59
CA CYS A 58 24.95 -6.15 21.08
C CYS A 58 23.45 -6.18 21.38
N VAL A 59 22.87 -5.00 21.57
CA VAL A 59 21.44 -4.80 21.83
C VAL A 59 20.95 -3.69 20.92
N TYR A 60 19.86 -3.96 20.20
CA TYR A 60 19.16 -2.97 19.39
C TYR A 60 17.77 -2.72 19.99
N ALA A 61 17.38 -1.45 20.11
CA ALA A 61 16.09 -1.06 20.68
C ALA A 61 15.58 0.23 20.02
N GLU A 62 14.26 0.43 20.08
CA GLU A 62 13.59 1.67 19.65
C GLU A 62 14.14 2.91 20.36
N VAL A 63 14.41 2.82 21.67
CA VAL A 63 14.99 3.90 22.46
C VAL A 63 16.29 3.42 23.11
N PRO A 64 17.44 3.52 22.42
CA PRO A 64 18.68 2.92 22.89
C PRO A 64 19.25 3.62 24.13
N GLY A 65 19.69 2.80 25.09
CA GLY A 65 20.48 3.23 26.23
C GLY A 65 21.96 3.44 25.91
N ALA A 66 22.76 3.69 26.95
CA ALA A 66 24.20 3.88 26.79
C ALA A 66 24.90 2.58 26.36
N GLY A 67 25.42 2.56 25.13
CA GLY A 67 26.11 1.39 24.56
C GLY A 67 25.19 0.41 23.83
N GLU A 68 23.94 0.80 23.60
CA GLU A 68 22.96 0.09 22.76
C GLU A 68 22.83 0.82 21.41
N HIS A 69 22.30 0.12 20.41
CA HIS A 69 22.10 0.63 19.05
C HIS A 69 20.63 0.91 18.78
N HIS A 70 20.34 1.88 17.91
CA HIS A 70 18.98 2.06 17.42
C HIS A 70 18.62 0.90 16.47
N GLU A 71 17.37 0.43 16.52
CA GLU A 71 16.92 -0.68 15.66
C GLU A 71 16.90 -0.33 14.16
N ASP A 72 16.79 0.95 13.82
CA ASP A 72 16.92 1.44 12.45
C ASP A 72 18.35 1.53 11.91
N GLU A 73 19.37 1.24 12.72
CA GLU A 73 20.76 1.21 12.26
C GLU A 73 21.10 -0.06 11.46
N LEU A 74 20.26 -1.10 11.51
CA LEU A 74 20.50 -2.38 10.87
C LEU A 74 19.33 -2.79 9.97
N THR A 75 19.64 -3.16 8.73
CA THR A 75 18.66 -3.69 7.79
C THR A 75 18.51 -5.20 7.92
N VAL A 76 17.36 -5.73 7.53
CA VAL A 76 17.07 -7.16 7.56
C VAL A 76 18.08 -7.95 6.73
N ALA A 77 18.53 -7.48 5.57
CA ALA A 77 19.51 -8.24 4.79
C ALA A 77 20.90 -8.35 5.44
N GLU A 78 21.26 -7.41 6.30
CA GLU A 78 22.57 -7.36 6.96
C GLU A 78 22.54 -7.96 8.36
N MET A 79 21.36 -8.29 8.89
CA MET A 79 21.24 -8.77 10.26
C MET A 79 21.87 -10.16 10.44
N PRO A 80 22.70 -10.38 11.48
CA PRO A 80 23.05 -11.72 11.91
C PRO A 80 21.81 -12.41 12.51
N PRO A 81 21.89 -13.71 12.87
CA PRO A 81 20.87 -14.30 13.71
C PRO A 81 20.77 -13.57 15.06
N LEU A 82 19.55 -13.15 15.41
CA LEU A 82 19.24 -12.37 16.62
C LEU A 82 18.18 -13.09 17.46
N THR A 83 18.07 -12.70 18.73
CA THR A 83 16.91 -13.02 19.57
C THR A 83 16.09 -11.74 19.76
N TYR A 84 14.88 -11.72 19.22
CA TYR A 84 13.87 -10.73 19.53
C TYR A 84 13.21 -11.07 20.87
N VAL A 85 13.27 -10.14 21.82
CA VAL A 85 12.74 -10.30 23.17
C VAL A 85 11.52 -9.39 23.30
N TYR A 86 10.33 -9.99 23.31
CA TYR A 86 9.06 -9.29 23.50
C TYR A 86 8.68 -9.28 24.98
N ASP A 87 8.35 -8.12 25.53
CA ASP A 87 8.11 -7.93 26.98
C ASP A 87 9.24 -8.54 27.83
N PRO A 88 10.34 -7.81 28.09
CA PRO A 88 11.47 -8.31 28.89
C PRO A 88 11.11 -8.79 30.31
N ALA A 89 9.91 -8.46 30.83
CA ALA A 89 9.42 -9.01 32.09
C ALA A 89 8.75 -10.39 31.93
N ALA A 90 8.31 -10.73 30.72
CA ALA A 90 7.86 -12.04 30.29
C ALA A 90 9.02 -12.87 29.68
N ASN A 91 8.72 -14.12 29.33
CA ASN A 91 9.68 -15.05 28.72
C ASN A 91 9.35 -15.33 27.25
N TRP A 92 9.10 -14.27 26.46
CA TRP A 92 8.88 -14.39 25.01
C TRP A 92 10.16 -14.06 24.24
N ASN A 93 10.96 -15.10 24.00
CA ASN A 93 12.16 -15.00 23.17
C ASN A 93 11.89 -15.63 21.81
N VAL A 94 12.18 -14.89 20.74
CA VAL A 94 11.99 -15.31 19.36
C VAL A 94 13.34 -15.30 18.67
N HIS A 95 13.80 -16.46 18.22
CA HIS A 95 14.94 -16.55 17.34
C HIS A 95 14.56 -16.01 15.96
N VAL A 96 15.36 -15.10 15.42
CA VAL A 96 15.14 -14.46 14.12
C VAL A 96 16.38 -14.62 13.27
N GLU A 97 16.24 -15.18 12.08
CA GLU A 97 17.35 -15.35 11.13
C GLU A 97 16.92 -15.16 9.68
N VAL A 98 17.83 -14.65 8.86
CA VAL A 98 17.68 -14.58 7.41
C VAL A 98 18.08 -15.92 6.80
N LEU A 99 17.15 -16.57 6.10
CA LEU A 99 17.43 -17.82 5.38
C LEU A 99 18.16 -17.57 4.05
N GLY A 100 17.92 -16.42 3.43
CA GLY A 100 18.55 -16.00 2.18
C GLY A 100 17.61 -15.22 1.26
N PRO A 101 18.07 -14.87 0.05
CA PRO A 101 17.26 -14.17 -0.94
C PRO A 101 16.12 -15.05 -1.46
N SER A 102 14.95 -14.44 -1.63
CA SER A 102 13.78 -15.08 -2.23
C SER A 102 13.69 -14.73 -3.72
N SER A 103 13.26 -15.70 -4.53
CA SER A 103 12.94 -15.51 -5.95
C SER A 103 11.42 -15.52 -6.23
N ILE A 104 10.62 -15.58 -5.16
CA ILE A 104 9.16 -15.59 -5.28
C ILE A 104 8.69 -14.15 -5.48
N GLU A 105 8.08 -13.88 -6.64
CA GLU A 105 7.42 -12.62 -6.93
C GLU A 105 6.10 -12.54 -6.17
N GLY A 106 5.86 -11.43 -5.47
CA GLY A 106 4.65 -11.19 -4.69
C GLY A 106 4.77 -9.90 -3.85
N PRO A 107 3.67 -9.42 -3.28
CA PRO A 107 3.71 -8.27 -2.38
C PRO A 107 4.51 -8.62 -1.13
N THR A 108 5.37 -7.72 -0.67
CA THR A 108 6.07 -7.83 0.61
C THR A 108 5.36 -6.97 1.65
N PRO A 109 5.30 -7.40 2.92
CA PRO A 109 5.63 -8.71 3.47
C PRO A 109 4.64 -9.82 3.08
N MET A 110 5.14 -11.04 2.85
CA MET A 110 4.32 -12.22 2.48
C MET A 110 4.59 -13.42 3.36
N LEU A 111 3.53 -14.00 3.94
CA LEU A 111 3.62 -15.25 4.68
C LEU A 111 3.97 -16.43 3.76
N VAL A 112 5.06 -17.15 4.10
CA VAL A 112 5.52 -18.36 3.40
C VAL A 112 5.10 -19.62 4.16
N ASP A 113 5.26 -19.62 5.48
CA ASP A 113 4.91 -20.75 6.34
C ASP A 113 4.47 -20.30 7.74
N ALA A 114 3.57 -21.08 8.35
CA ALA A 114 3.08 -20.85 9.71
C ALA A 114 2.87 -22.18 10.44
N ALA A 115 3.76 -22.49 11.39
CA ALA A 115 3.69 -23.68 12.22
C ALA A 115 3.38 -23.34 13.69
N GLY A 116 2.65 -24.22 14.36
CA GLY A 116 2.24 -24.03 15.75
C GLY A 116 1.12 -22.99 15.93
N PRO A 117 0.62 -22.81 17.17
CA PRO A 117 -0.42 -21.83 17.47
C PRO A 117 0.06 -20.38 17.36
N ASP A 118 -0.89 -19.43 17.39
CA ASP A 118 -0.58 -18.04 17.73
C ASP A 118 -0.26 -17.92 19.22
N VAL A 119 0.58 -16.95 19.57
CA VAL A 119 0.95 -16.66 20.95
C VAL A 119 -0.28 -16.19 21.74
N VAL A 120 -0.36 -16.63 23.00
CA VAL A 120 -1.31 -16.10 23.98
C VAL A 120 -0.49 -15.30 24.98
N GLU A 121 -0.34 -14.00 24.71
CA GLU A 121 0.57 -13.09 25.43
C GLU A 121 0.41 -13.15 26.95
N ALA A 122 -0.84 -13.26 27.43
CA ALA A 122 -1.19 -13.40 28.86
C ALA A 122 -0.58 -14.63 29.56
N CYS A 123 -0.02 -15.59 28.81
CA CYS A 123 0.70 -16.72 29.38
C CYS A 123 2.10 -16.36 29.91
N SER A 124 2.62 -15.17 29.56
CA SER A 124 3.96 -14.69 29.95
C SER A 124 5.11 -15.64 29.59
N GLY A 125 4.90 -16.51 28.59
CA GLY A 125 5.91 -17.42 28.07
C GLY A 125 5.34 -18.73 27.49
N PRO A 126 6.17 -19.48 26.73
CA PRO A 126 5.74 -20.67 26.00
C PRO A 126 5.47 -21.91 26.87
N GLU A 127 6.03 -21.96 28.09
CA GLU A 127 5.85 -23.09 29.01
C GLU A 127 4.39 -23.26 29.44
N LEU A 128 3.71 -22.16 29.74
CA LEU A 128 2.32 -22.19 30.17
C LEU A 128 1.39 -22.52 29.00
N MET A 129 1.68 -22.04 27.79
CA MET A 129 0.96 -22.47 26.58
C MET A 129 1.09 -23.98 26.35
N THR A 130 2.29 -24.53 26.50
CA THR A 130 2.54 -25.98 26.39
C THR A 130 1.71 -26.75 27.43
N THR A 131 1.65 -26.21 28.65
CA THR A 131 0.85 -26.77 29.75
C THR A 131 -0.64 -26.76 29.42
N PHE A 132 -1.19 -25.64 28.95
CA PHE A 132 -2.59 -25.53 28.52
C PHE A 132 -2.94 -26.48 27.39
N ARG A 133 -2.07 -26.58 26.38
CA ARG A 133 -2.27 -27.54 25.30
C ARG A 133 -2.36 -28.97 25.79
N ASN A 134 -1.48 -29.36 26.72
CA ASN A 134 -1.50 -30.70 27.32
C ASN A 134 -2.81 -30.95 28.08
N GLN A 135 -3.33 -29.96 28.82
CA GLN A 135 -4.63 -30.07 29.48
C GLN A 135 -5.80 -30.13 28.49
N ALA A 136 -5.78 -29.31 27.44
CA ALA A 136 -6.79 -29.36 26.37
C ALA A 136 -6.81 -30.74 25.69
N ARG A 137 -5.65 -31.39 25.53
CA ARG A 137 -5.55 -32.77 25.04
C ARG A 137 -6.19 -33.78 25.99
N LEU A 138 -5.94 -33.66 27.29
CA LEU A 138 -6.57 -34.54 28.29
C LEU A 138 -8.10 -34.39 28.24
N LEU A 139 -8.59 -33.15 28.22
CA LEU A 139 -10.02 -32.87 28.08
C LEU A 139 -10.63 -33.46 26.80
N ALA A 140 -9.99 -33.25 25.64
CA ALA A 140 -10.46 -33.79 24.36
C ALA A 140 -10.44 -35.33 24.33
N ALA A 141 -9.55 -35.96 25.12
CA ALA A 141 -9.51 -37.41 25.30
C ALA A 141 -10.52 -37.94 26.34
N GLY A 142 -11.31 -37.06 26.98
CA GLY A 142 -12.23 -37.43 28.06
C GLY A 142 -11.53 -37.84 29.36
N ILE A 143 -10.28 -37.43 29.55
CA ILE A 143 -9.49 -37.68 30.76
C ILE A 143 -9.66 -36.50 31.71
N GLU A 144 -9.83 -36.79 33.00
CA GLU A 144 -9.96 -35.78 34.05
C GLU A 144 -8.70 -34.88 34.08
N PRO A 145 -8.85 -33.56 33.90
CA PRO A 145 -7.72 -32.64 33.85
C PRO A 145 -7.35 -32.11 35.23
N ASP A 146 -6.24 -31.38 35.30
CA ASP A 146 -5.90 -30.62 36.50
C ASP A 146 -6.80 -29.38 36.64
N LEU A 147 -7.62 -29.34 37.70
CA LEU A 147 -8.64 -28.30 37.88
C LEU A 147 -8.05 -26.89 38.03
N GLU A 148 -6.88 -26.77 38.68
CA GLU A 148 -6.22 -25.47 38.86
C GLU A 148 -5.75 -24.91 37.51
N THR A 149 -5.05 -25.73 36.74
CA THR A 149 -4.56 -25.37 35.41
C THR A 149 -5.71 -25.09 34.44
N ILE A 150 -6.79 -25.87 34.49
CA ILE A 150 -7.98 -25.65 33.64
C ILE A 150 -8.68 -24.34 33.98
N THR A 151 -8.81 -24.02 35.27
CA THR A 151 -9.42 -22.76 35.70
C THR A 151 -8.60 -21.57 35.20
N LEU A 152 -7.28 -21.66 35.29
CA LEU A 152 -6.37 -20.65 34.75
C LEU A 152 -6.46 -20.56 33.23
N MET A 153 -6.48 -21.68 32.52
CA MET A 153 -6.59 -21.74 31.07
C MET A 153 -7.89 -21.07 30.57
N PHE A 154 -9.03 -21.33 31.21
CA PHE A 154 -10.30 -20.66 30.88
C PHE A 154 -10.35 -19.18 31.26
N SER A 155 -9.42 -18.69 32.09
CA SER A 155 -9.29 -17.25 32.36
C SER A 155 -8.56 -16.50 31.25
N TYR A 156 -7.75 -17.20 30.44
CA TYR A 156 -6.99 -16.62 29.33
C TYR A 156 -7.57 -16.93 27.94
N LEU A 157 -8.28 -18.05 27.81
CA LEU A 157 -8.88 -18.47 26.55
C LEU A 157 -10.40 -18.30 26.57
N PRO A 158 -11.01 -17.93 25.43
CA PRO A 158 -12.46 -17.89 25.32
C PRO A 158 -13.06 -19.28 25.57
N VAL A 159 -14.24 -19.31 26.20
CA VAL A 159 -14.95 -20.56 26.50
C VAL A 159 -15.31 -21.27 25.19
N MET A 160 -14.73 -22.44 24.96
CA MET A 160 -14.95 -23.25 23.76
C MET A 160 -14.85 -24.75 24.06
N PRO A 161 -15.37 -25.61 23.16
CA PRO A 161 -15.23 -27.06 23.30
C PRO A 161 -13.76 -27.51 23.36
N PRO A 162 -13.43 -28.58 24.11
CA PRO A 162 -12.05 -29.06 24.27
C PRO A 162 -11.29 -29.30 22.97
N GLU A 163 -11.91 -29.96 21.99
CA GLU A 163 -11.31 -30.17 20.67
C GLU A 163 -10.92 -28.87 19.97
N ARG A 164 -11.76 -27.82 20.05
CA ARG A 164 -11.44 -26.51 19.44
C ARG A 164 -10.31 -25.80 20.16
N MET A 165 -10.24 -25.97 21.47
CA MET A 165 -9.15 -25.42 22.26
C MET A 165 -7.83 -26.11 21.96
N LEU A 166 -7.84 -27.43 21.86
CA LEU A 166 -6.67 -28.21 21.47
C LEU A 166 -6.19 -27.81 20.07
N ASP A 167 -7.11 -27.61 19.13
CA ASP A 167 -6.81 -27.16 17.77
C ASP A 167 -6.13 -25.79 17.77
N ARG A 168 -6.73 -24.80 18.45
CA ARG A 168 -6.18 -23.45 18.62
C ARG A 168 -4.81 -23.44 19.30
N MET A 169 -4.56 -24.35 20.23
CA MET A 169 -3.27 -24.49 20.92
C MET A 169 -2.27 -25.34 20.14
N THR A 170 -2.61 -25.84 18.95
CA THR A 170 -1.75 -26.69 18.13
C THR A 170 -1.37 -26.03 16.80
N GLN A 171 -2.29 -25.31 16.17
CA GLN A 171 -2.07 -24.71 14.85
C GLN A 171 -2.64 -23.29 14.80
N ALA A 172 -1.96 -22.43 14.04
CA ALA A 172 -2.47 -21.13 13.62
C ALA A 172 -3.28 -21.28 12.33
N ASP A 173 -4.14 -20.31 12.07
CA ASP A 173 -4.80 -20.16 10.77
C ASP A 173 -3.91 -19.29 9.87
N PRO A 174 -3.30 -19.84 8.80
CA PRO A 174 -2.42 -19.07 7.92
C PRO A 174 -3.10 -17.87 7.27
N VAL A 175 -4.42 -17.94 7.04
CA VAL A 175 -5.17 -16.80 6.48
C VAL A 175 -5.21 -15.66 7.49
N ALA A 176 -5.54 -15.95 8.75
CA ALA A 176 -5.56 -14.95 9.81
C ALA A 176 -4.17 -14.33 10.04
N VAL A 177 -3.11 -15.15 10.03
CA VAL A 177 -1.71 -14.68 10.12
C VAL A 177 -1.39 -13.74 8.95
N SER A 178 -1.69 -14.16 7.71
CA SER A 178 -1.45 -13.36 6.51
C SER A 178 -2.24 -12.05 6.52
N THR A 179 -3.47 -12.04 7.02
CA THR A 179 -4.28 -10.82 7.15
C THR A 179 -3.65 -9.84 8.14
N ARG A 180 -3.18 -10.31 9.30
CA ARG A 180 -2.51 -9.42 10.27
C ARG A 180 -1.23 -8.82 9.70
N ILE A 181 -0.43 -9.63 9.01
CA ILE A 181 0.79 -9.16 8.32
C ILE A 181 0.42 -8.11 7.26
N GLY A 182 -0.64 -8.34 6.48
CA GLY A 182 -1.11 -7.38 5.48
C GLY A 182 -1.57 -6.05 6.09
N ASN A 183 -2.33 -6.08 7.18
CA ASN A 183 -2.77 -4.86 7.86
C ASN A 183 -1.60 -4.02 8.38
N VAL A 184 -0.59 -4.67 8.97
CA VAL A 184 0.62 -3.96 9.42
C VAL A 184 1.41 -3.39 8.25
N ALA A 185 1.51 -4.12 7.14
CA ALA A 185 2.14 -3.60 5.93
C ALA A 185 1.44 -2.35 5.39
N GLU A 186 0.11 -2.34 5.41
CA GLU A 186 -0.68 -1.15 5.06
C GLU A 186 -0.38 0.00 6.02
N GLU A 187 -0.39 -0.22 7.34
CA GLU A 187 -0.04 0.78 8.36
C GLU A 187 1.36 1.38 8.17
N MET A 188 2.37 0.53 7.95
CA MET A 188 3.74 0.97 7.69
C MET A 188 3.85 1.82 6.43
N PHE A 189 3.14 1.44 5.36
CA PHE A 189 3.09 2.21 4.14
C PHE A 189 2.45 3.60 4.38
N PHE A 190 1.37 3.68 5.17
CA PHE A 190 0.77 4.96 5.55
C PHE A 190 1.73 5.84 6.35
N ASP A 191 2.48 5.28 7.29
CA ASP A 191 3.46 6.02 8.09
C ASP A 191 4.62 6.54 7.23
N GLU A 192 5.10 5.75 6.26
CA GLU A 192 6.14 6.17 5.31
C GLU A 192 5.65 7.33 4.43
N VAL A 193 4.43 7.23 3.89
CA VAL A 193 3.80 8.31 3.11
C VAL A 193 3.64 9.57 3.97
N ALA A 194 3.15 9.43 5.20
CA ALA A 194 3.00 10.56 6.12
C ALA A 194 4.34 11.21 6.52
N ALA A 195 5.41 10.41 6.68
CA ALA A 195 6.74 10.91 6.97
C ALA A 195 7.40 11.60 5.77
N ALA A 196 7.14 11.13 4.54
CA ALA A 196 7.56 11.80 3.31
C ALA A 196 6.85 13.15 3.15
N ASP A 197 5.55 13.22 3.44
CA ASP A 197 4.77 14.47 3.44
C ASP A 197 5.27 15.47 4.49
N ALA A 198 5.80 15.01 5.63
CA ALA A 198 6.34 15.89 6.68
C ALA A 198 7.71 16.51 6.34
N GLN A 199 8.42 15.98 5.33
CA GLN A 199 9.69 16.52 4.83
C GLN A 199 9.50 17.49 3.67
N ASP A 200 8.31 17.54 3.06
CA ASP A 200 7.94 18.55 2.08
C ASP A 200 7.36 19.77 2.83
N ASP A 201 7.77 20.99 2.48
CA ASP A 201 7.41 22.24 3.19
C ASP A 201 5.92 22.66 2.93
N GLY A 202 5.06 21.69 2.61
CA GLY A 202 3.63 21.83 2.33
C GLY A 202 2.73 21.50 3.53
N PRO A 203 1.43 21.83 3.47
CA PRO A 203 0.48 21.41 4.51
C PRO A 203 0.36 19.88 4.52
N GLY A 204 0.79 19.23 5.61
CA GLY A 204 0.72 17.78 5.74
C GLY A 204 -0.71 17.21 5.72
N LEU A 205 -0.83 15.89 5.58
CA LEU A 205 -2.09 15.14 5.47
C LEU A 205 -3.15 15.53 6.52
N ALA A 206 -2.73 15.74 7.77
CA ALA A 206 -3.60 16.18 8.86
C ALA A 206 -4.22 17.57 8.61
N GLN A 207 -3.46 18.50 8.03
CA GLN A 207 -3.93 19.83 7.68
C GLN A 207 -4.96 19.78 6.54
N HIS A 208 -4.72 18.94 5.54
CA HIS A 208 -5.66 18.70 4.45
C HIS A 208 -6.96 18.03 4.92
N PHE A 209 -6.88 17.11 5.87
CA PHE A 209 -8.05 16.50 6.47
C PHE A 209 -8.85 17.50 7.33
N ASP A 210 -8.16 18.34 8.09
CA ASP A 210 -8.79 19.42 8.85
C ASP A 210 -9.46 20.44 7.93
N ASP A 211 -8.82 20.83 6.83
CA ASP A 211 -9.38 21.73 5.83
C ASP A 211 -10.59 21.11 5.12
N PHE A 212 -10.53 19.80 4.82
CA PHE A 212 -11.65 19.02 4.29
C PHE A 212 -12.84 19.02 5.25
N LEU A 213 -12.63 18.71 6.53
CA LEU A 213 -13.70 18.75 7.54
C LEU A 213 -14.27 20.16 7.71
N GLN A 214 -13.43 21.20 7.69
CA GLN A 214 -13.88 22.60 7.75
C GLN A 214 -14.70 23.01 6.51
N SER A 215 -14.42 22.44 5.35
CA SER A 215 -15.20 22.66 4.12
C SER A 215 -16.56 21.95 4.13
N ARG A 216 -16.76 20.98 5.04
CA ARG A 216 -17.93 20.11 5.15
C ARG A 216 -18.67 20.30 6.48
N PRO A 217 -19.43 21.40 6.64
CA PRO A 217 -20.20 21.67 7.85
C PRO A 217 -21.26 20.60 8.15
N ASP A 218 -21.68 19.84 7.14
CA ASP A 218 -22.53 18.66 7.28
C ASP A 218 -21.85 17.53 8.06
N LEU A 219 -20.56 17.28 7.82
CA LEU A 219 -19.77 16.27 8.52
C LEU A 219 -19.44 16.72 9.94
N LEU A 220 -19.09 17.99 10.14
CA LEU A 220 -18.89 18.58 11.47
C LEU A 220 -20.14 18.45 12.34
N GLN A 221 -21.32 18.64 11.76
CA GLN A 221 -22.59 18.46 12.48
C GLN A 221 -22.83 17.01 12.89
N ILE A 222 -22.38 16.03 12.09
CA ILE A 222 -22.44 14.61 12.45
C ILE A 222 -21.51 14.32 13.63
N ILE A 223 -20.27 14.84 13.58
CA ILE A 223 -19.28 14.68 14.67
C ILE A 223 -19.81 15.25 15.99
N ASP A 224 -20.50 16.39 15.96
CA ASP A 224 -21.04 17.05 17.15
C ASP A 224 -22.31 16.38 17.72
N MET A 225 -23.12 15.75 16.86
CA MET A 225 -24.46 15.24 17.24
C MET A 225 -24.52 13.72 17.41
N ASP A 226 -23.67 12.97 16.72
CA ASP A 226 -23.62 11.52 16.78
C ASP A 226 -22.62 11.08 17.87
N PRO A 227 -23.01 10.24 18.85
CA PRO A 227 -22.07 9.69 19.82
C PRO A 227 -21.09 8.67 19.21
N HIS A 228 -21.33 8.21 17.99
CA HIS A 228 -20.48 7.28 17.24
C HIS A 228 -20.29 7.71 15.78
N PRO A 229 -19.68 8.88 15.51
CA PRO A 229 -19.51 9.41 14.16
C PRO A 229 -18.66 8.51 13.27
N GLU A 230 -17.74 7.72 13.86
CA GLU A 230 -16.92 6.71 13.17
C GLU A 230 -17.74 5.57 12.54
N ARG A 231 -19.01 5.41 12.95
CA ARG A 231 -19.94 4.42 12.41
C ARG A 231 -20.97 5.02 11.47
N ASN A 232 -20.94 6.33 11.28
CA ASN A 232 -21.93 7.02 10.47
C ASN A 232 -21.63 6.82 8.97
N PRO A 233 -22.56 6.29 8.16
CA PRO A 233 -22.29 5.97 6.76
C PRO A 233 -21.88 7.17 5.90
N ALA A 234 -22.42 8.37 6.20
CA ALA A 234 -22.05 9.59 5.48
C ALA A 234 -20.63 10.02 5.82
N MET A 235 -20.20 9.80 7.07
CA MET A 235 -18.85 10.09 7.53
C MET A 235 -17.86 9.09 6.95
N ILE A 236 -18.16 7.79 7.00
CA ILE A 236 -17.34 6.74 6.40
C ILE A 236 -17.14 7.00 4.90
N ASN A 237 -18.22 7.21 4.14
CA ASN A 237 -18.11 7.44 2.70
C ASN A 237 -17.27 8.68 2.36
N ALA A 238 -17.46 9.78 3.08
CA ALA A 238 -16.73 11.02 2.83
C ALA A 238 -15.24 10.90 3.20
N VAL A 239 -14.92 10.17 4.26
CA VAL A 239 -13.54 9.81 4.63
C VAL A 239 -12.92 8.88 3.60
N THR A 240 -13.64 7.85 3.17
CA THR A 240 -13.18 6.92 2.12
C THR A 240 -12.96 7.64 0.78
N GLU A 241 -13.80 8.61 0.44
CA GLU A 241 -13.63 9.46 -0.76
C GLU A 241 -12.42 10.38 -0.61
N PHE A 242 -12.27 11.08 0.52
CA PHE A 242 -11.10 11.89 0.83
C PHE A 242 -9.80 11.09 0.73
N PHE A 243 -9.73 9.91 1.37
CA PHE A 243 -8.55 9.06 1.34
C PHE A 243 -8.35 8.37 -0.02
N GLY A 244 -9.43 8.06 -0.75
CA GLY A 244 -9.34 7.57 -2.13
C GLY A 244 -8.69 8.59 -3.06
N GLU A 245 -9.05 9.88 -2.91
CA GLU A 245 -8.44 10.98 -3.67
C GLU A 245 -6.97 11.25 -3.25
N MET A 246 -6.60 10.93 -2.01
CA MET A 246 -5.26 11.19 -1.47
C MET A 246 -4.28 10.03 -1.70
N LEU A 247 -4.73 8.79 -1.63
CA LEU A 247 -3.91 7.57 -1.73
C LEU A 247 -3.55 7.17 -3.15
N GLU A 248 -4.38 7.53 -4.13
CA GLU A 248 -4.02 7.36 -5.54
C GLU A 248 -3.00 8.43 -6.01
N GLY A 249 -2.60 9.35 -5.12
CA GLY A 249 -2.05 10.65 -5.49
C GLY A 249 -3.09 11.46 -6.28
N PRO A 250 -2.90 12.78 -6.48
CA PRO A 250 -3.63 13.42 -7.56
C PRO A 250 -3.21 12.71 -8.84
N ARG A 251 -4.14 12.02 -9.51
CA ARG A 251 -3.93 11.54 -10.89
C ARG A 251 -3.37 12.73 -11.67
N ASP A 252 -2.12 12.61 -12.09
CA ASP A 252 -1.47 13.65 -12.86
C ASP A 252 -1.20 13.16 -14.29
N PRO A 253 -1.13 14.07 -15.27
CA PRO A 253 -0.93 13.66 -16.65
C PRO A 253 0.40 12.93 -16.88
N ALA A 254 1.41 13.17 -16.06
CA ALA A 254 2.72 12.54 -16.20
C ALA A 254 2.68 11.06 -15.83
N GLY A 255 2.15 10.74 -14.65
CA GLY A 255 2.00 9.40 -14.11
C GLY A 255 1.09 8.55 -14.98
N VAL A 256 -0.07 9.09 -15.38
CA VAL A 256 -1.01 8.36 -16.25
C VAL A 256 -0.35 7.98 -17.58
N VAL A 257 0.32 8.92 -18.24
CA VAL A 257 0.98 8.63 -19.52
C VAL A 257 2.16 7.68 -19.33
N ALA A 258 2.91 7.78 -18.22
CA ALA A 258 4.01 6.88 -17.92
C ALA A 258 3.54 5.44 -17.71
N GLU A 259 2.48 5.22 -16.93
CA GLU A 259 1.87 3.90 -16.74
C GLU A 259 1.37 3.31 -18.06
N LEU A 260 0.67 4.12 -18.86
CA LEU A 260 0.22 3.69 -20.18
C LEU A 260 1.40 3.29 -21.07
N MET A 261 2.50 4.06 -21.09
CA MET A 261 3.71 3.70 -21.83
C MET A 261 4.36 2.41 -21.32
N GLY A 262 4.32 2.16 -20.01
CA GLY A 262 4.78 0.92 -19.39
C GLY A 262 4.11 -0.32 -19.99
N ILE A 263 2.80 -0.26 -20.25
CA ILE A 263 2.04 -1.35 -20.87
C ILE A 263 2.57 -1.73 -22.26
N PHE A 264 3.03 -0.74 -23.04
CA PHE A 264 3.53 -0.95 -24.41
C PHE A 264 5.02 -1.25 -24.50
N SER A 265 5.77 -1.18 -23.39
CA SER A 265 7.24 -1.29 -23.35
C SER A 265 7.78 -2.58 -23.99
N ALA A 266 7.08 -3.71 -23.85
CA ALA A 266 7.46 -5.00 -24.41
C ALA A 266 7.03 -5.21 -25.88
N GLY A 267 6.33 -4.25 -26.49
CA GLY A 267 5.71 -4.38 -27.80
C GLY A 267 4.39 -5.16 -27.73
N VAL A 268 3.30 -4.50 -28.13
CA VAL A 268 1.95 -5.07 -28.06
C VAL A 268 1.45 -5.39 -29.46
N PRO A 269 1.01 -6.63 -29.74
CA PRO A 269 0.34 -6.96 -30.99
C PRO A 269 -0.84 -6.02 -31.25
N TYR A 270 -0.93 -5.48 -32.46
CA TYR A 270 -2.00 -4.57 -32.87
C TYR A 270 -2.43 -4.90 -34.28
N ASP A 271 -3.44 -5.76 -34.35
CA ASP A 271 -3.98 -6.32 -35.58
C ASP A 271 -5.37 -5.75 -35.82
N ASN A 272 -5.59 -5.15 -36.99
CA ASN A 272 -6.88 -4.58 -37.40
C ASN A 272 -7.49 -3.56 -36.41
N GLY A 273 -6.66 -2.83 -35.65
CA GLY A 273 -7.14 -1.87 -34.67
C GLY A 273 -7.49 -2.47 -33.31
N GLU A 274 -7.12 -3.72 -33.03
CA GLU A 274 -7.38 -4.39 -31.77
C GLU A 274 -6.09 -4.69 -30.99
N VAL A 275 -6.15 -4.58 -29.66
CA VAL A 275 -5.11 -5.05 -28.73
C VAL A 275 -5.57 -6.33 -28.02
N PRO A 276 -4.63 -7.16 -27.49
CA PRO A 276 -4.98 -8.35 -26.73
C PRO A 276 -5.89 -8.05 -25.54
N PRO A 277 -6.80 -8.97 -25.14
CA PRO A 277 -7.72 -8.75 -24.02
C PRO A 277 -7.05 -8.40 -22.69
N ALA A 278 -5.86 -8.96 -22.42
CA ALA A 278 -5.07 -8.63 -21.24
C ALA A 278 -4.60 -7.17 -21.26
N VAL A 279 -4.15 -6.67 -22.42
CA VAL A 279 -3.74 -5.27 -22.59
C VAL A 279 -4.96 -4.34 -22.49
N ALA A 280 -6.09 -4.71 -23.09
CA ALA A 280 -7.34 -3.96 -22.92
C ALA A 280 -7.80 -3.91 -21.46
N GLY A 281 -7.55 -4.96 -20.68
CA GLY A 281 -7.75 -4.98 -19.23
C GLY A 281 -6.84 -4.01 -18.49
N ALA A 282 -5.54 -4.03 -18.79
CA ALA A 282 -4.55 -3.14 -18.19
C ALA A 282 -4.85 -1.66 -18.49
N LEU A 283 -5.16 -1.31 -19.74
CA LEU A 283 -5.53 0.05 -20.15
C LEU A 283 -6.76 0.55 -19.37
N ARG A 284 -7.78 -0.32 -19.20
CA ARG A 284 -8.95 0.02 -18.37
C ARG A 284 -8.61 0.19 -16.89
N GLY A 285 -7.62 -0.56 -16.39
CA GLY A 285 -7.13 -0.37 -15.02
C GLY A 285 -6.56 1.02 -14.80
N VAL A 286 -5.78 1.52 -15.76
CA VAL A 286 -5.11 2.83 -15.66
C VAL A 286 -6.10 3.99 -15.83
N VAL A 287 -6.84 4.04 -16.95
CA VAL A 287 -7.67 5.22 -17.28
C VAL A 287 -9.12 5.10 -16.79
N GLN A 288 -9.56 3.91 -16.36
CA GLN A 288 -10.94 3.62 -15.95
C GLN A 288 -12.04 3.93 -17.00
N LEU A 289 -11.65 4.24 -18.25
CA LEU A 289 -12.56 4.45 -19.37
C LEU A 289 -12.97 3.13 -20.02
N PRO A 290 -14.22 2.99 -20.50
CA PRO A 290 -14.67 1.75 -21.15
C PRO A 290 -14.10 1.54 -22.57
N PHE A 291 -13.27 2.47 -23.06
CA PHE A 291 -12.78 2.54 -24.45
C PHE A 291 -11.24 2.35 -24.56
N PRO A 292 -10.69 1.17 -24.22
CA PRO A 292 -9.23 0.97 -24.19
C PRO A 292 -8.55 1.12 -25.56
N LEU A 293 -9.24 0.85 -26.66
CA LEU A 293 -8.69 1.04 -28.01
C LEU A 293 -8.44 2.51 -28.32
N THR A 294 -9.36 3.38 -27.92
CA THR A 294 -9.27 4.82 -28.11
C THR A 294 -8.09 5.44 -27.36
N VAL A 295 -7.66 4.82 -26.25
CA VAL A 295 -6.44 5.21 -25.51
C VAL A 295 -5.18 4.89 -26.32
N ALA A 296 -5.13 3.71 -26.96
CA ALA A 296 -4.01 3.34 -27.82
C ALA A 296 -3.92 4.26 -29.06
N ASP A 297 -5.07 4.60 -29.65
CA ASP A 297 -5.15 5.53 -30.78
C ASP A 297 -4.70 6.95 -30.39
N LEU A 298 -5.09 7.45 -29.21
CA LEU A 298 -4.60 8.73 -28.68
C LEU A 298 -3.07 8.75 -28.57
N LEU A 299 -2.46 7.67 -28.07
CA LEU A 299 -1.00 7.59 -27.91
C LEU A 299 -0.26 7.43 -29.25
N LEU A 300 -0.91 6.82 -30.24
CA LEU A 300 -0.45 6.78 -31.63
C LEU A 300 -0.50 8.17 -32.28
N ASP A 301 -1.60 8.88 -32.14
CA ASP A 301 -1.80 10.24 -32.68
C ASP A 301 -0.87 11.25 -32.00
N ALA A 302 -0.61 11.06 -30.70
CA ALA A 302 0.41 11.80 -29.97
C ALA A 302 1.84 11.53 -30.49
N GLY A 303 2.05 10.45 -31.26
CA GLY A 303 3.37 10.02 -31.72
C GLY A 303 4.25 9.44 -30.61
N LEU A 304 3.66 9.08 -29.47
CA LEU A 304 4.35 8.41 -28.36
C LEU A 304 4.47 6.90 -28.61
N LEU A 305 3.54 6.33 -29.37
CA LEU A 305 3.62 4.97 -29.91
C LEU A 305 3.83 4.98 -31.43
N SER A 306 4.37 3.88 -31.95
CA SER A 306 4.37 3.61 -33.39
C SER A 306 4.03 2.14 -33.67
N LEU A 307 3.31 1.91 -34.77
CA LEU A 307 3.02 0.57 -35.27
C LEU A 307 4.16 0.09 -36.16
N ARG A 308 4.94 -0.89 -35.70
CA ARG A 308 6.06 -1.49 -36.43
C ARG A 308 5.90 -3.00 -36.46
N GLY A 309 5.83 -3.60 -37.65
CA GLY A 309 5.72 -5.05 -37.79
C GLY A 309 4.48 -5.67 -37.13
N GLY A 310 3.37 -4.92 -37.07
CA GLY A 310 2.13 -5.35 -36.39
C GLY A 310 2.17 -5.20 -34.87
N GLN A 311 3.15 -4.50 -34.32
CA GLN A 311 3.25 -4.23 -32.88
C GLN A 311 3.30 -2.74 -32.58
N LEU A 312 2.56 -2.32 -31.55
CA LEU A 312 2.70 -1.01 -30.93
C LEU A 312 3.87 -1.01 -29.97
N THR A 313 4.82 -0.12 -30.23
CA THR A 313 6.00 0.09 -29.39
C THR A 313 6.23 1.58 -29.14
N PRO A 314 6.76 1.97 -27.97
CA PRO A 314 7.18 3.34 -27.71
C PRO A 314 8.10 3.89 -28.80
N THR A 315 7.88 5.14 -29.18
CA THR A 315 8.79 5.91 -30.04
C THR A 315 9.95 6.45 -29.24
N GLU A 316 10.91 7.09 -29.91
CA GLU A 316 11.96 7.85 -29.22
C GLU A 316 11.36 8.95 -28.34
N ALA A 317 10.27 9.60 -28.76
CA ALA A 317 9.55 10.59 -27.95
C ALA A 317 8.85 9.94 -26.74
N GLY A 318 8.22 8.78 -26.91
CA GLY A 318 7.63 8.02 -25.80
C GLY A 318 8.66 7.54 -24.77
N LEU A 319 9.83 7.09 -25.23
CA LEU A 319 10.94 6.74 -24.33
C LEU A 319 11.57 7.98 -23.68
N ALA A 320 11.69 9.10 -24.40
CA ALA A 320 12.18 10.34 -23.84
C ALA A 320 11.25 10.85 -22.74
N PHE A 321 9.92 10.73 -22.91
CA PHE A 321 8.94 11.04 -21.88
C PHE A 321 9.22 10.30 -20.57
N LEU A 322 9.40 8.97 -20.63
CA LEU A 322 9.66 8.13 -19.45
C LEU A 322 10.96 8.47 -18.70
N ASN A 323 11.94 9.07 -19.39
CA ASN A 323 13.25 9.35 -18.83
C ASN A 323 13.48 10.84 -18.54
N HIS A 324 12.48 11.69 -18.77
CA HIS A 324 12.61 13.14 -18.58
C HIS A 324 12.24 13.52 -17.14
N PRO A 325 13.05 14.34 -16.44
CA PRO A 325 12.76 14.77 -15.07
C PRO A 325 11.52 15.68 -14.95
N ASP A 326 11.11 16.29 -16.06
CA ASP A 326 9.89 17.11 -16.16
C ASP A 326 9.17 16.85 -17.49
N PRO A 327 8.41 15.75 -17.61
CA PRO A 327 7.98 15.23 -18.90
C PRO A 327 6.86 16.07 -19.54
N ILE A 328 6.09 16.83 -18.76
CA ILE A 328 4.92 17.58 -19.24
C ILE A 328 5.33 18.70 -20.22
N PRO A 329 6.24 19.63 -19.89
CA PRO A 329 6.67 20.64 -20.85
C PRO A 329 7.39 20.05 -22.07
N ALA A 330 8.17 18.99 -21.86
CA ALA A 330 8.94 18.34 -22.92
C ALA A 330 8.04 17.64 -23.96
N ALA A 331 6.89 17.12 -23.54
CA ALA A 331 5.97 16.39 -24.40
C ALA A 331 4.63 17.08 -24.67
N ALA A 332 4.45 18.34 -24.24
CA ALA A 332 3.20 19.08 -24.43
C ALA A 332 2.71 19.05 -25.89
N ASP A 333 3.59 19.23 -26.87
CA ASP A 333 3.19 19.18 -28.28
C ASP A 333 2.72 17.78 -28.74
N HIS A 334 3.30 16.72 -28.18
CA HIS A 334 2.86 15.34 -28.44
C HIS A 334 1.48 15.09 -27.83
N LEU A 335 1.30 15.46 -26.56
CA LEU A 335 0.02 15.29 -25.86
C LEU A 335 -1.09 16.13 -26.51
N ARG A 336 -0.80 17.37 -26.91
CA ARG A 336 -1.72 18.20 -27.70
C ARG A 336 -2.21 17.46 -28.95
N ARG A 337 -1.30 16.92 -29.76
CA ARG A 337 -1.65 16.17 -30.98
C ARG A 337 -2.52 14.94 -30.68
N GLY A 338 -2.26 14.24 -29.58
CA GLY A 338 -3.09 13.12 -29.14
C GLY A 338 -4.53 13.54 -28.82
N PHE A 339 -4.70 14.59 -28.02
CA PHE A 339 -6.04 15.11 -27.68
C PHE A 339 -6.76 15.73 -28.87
N GLU A 340 -6.06 16.40 -29.77
CA GLU A 340 -6.62 16.89 -31.04
C GLU A 340 -7.04 15.76 -31.98
N GLY A 341 -6.30 14.65 -32.01
CA GLY A 341 -6.67 13.44 -32.76
C GLY A 341 -7.93 12.78 -32.20
N LEU A 342 -8.02 12.70 -30.86
CA LEU A 342 -9.16 12.13 -30.16
C LEU A 342 -10.45 12.97 -30.30
N MET A 343 -10.38 14.25 -29.95
CA MET A 343 -11.54 15.12 -29.75
C MET A 343 -11.80 16.06 -30.94
N GLY A 344 -10.81 16.23 -31.81
CA GLY A 344 -10.78 17.26 -32.85
C GLY A 344 -10.14 18.56 -32.36
N GLU A 345 -9.35 19.20 -33.23
CA GLU A 345 -8.61 20.44 -32.92
C GLU A 345 -9.50 21.55 -32.36
N SER A 346 -10.67 21.77 -32.97
CA SER A 346 -11.59 22.83 -32.54
C SER A 346 -12.13 22.61 -31.13
N THR A 347 -12.51 21.37 -30.81
CA THR A 347 -13.09 21.01 -29.52
C THR A 347 -12.01 21.02 -28.44
N TRP A 348 -10.82 20.46 -28.72
CA TRP A 348 -9.70 20.52 -27.77
C TRP A 348 -9.27 21.96 -27.49
N ARG A 349 -9.13 22.79 -28.52
CA ARG A 349 -8.81 24.22 -28.37
C ARG A 349 -9.85 24.93 -27.51
N TRP A 350 -11.13 24.67 -27.73
CA TRP A 350 -12.20 25.28 -26.97
C TRP A 350 -12.17 24.86 -25.49
N ILE A 351 -11.90 23.58 -25.18
CA ILE A 351 -11.70 23.09 -23.80
C ILE A 351 -10.51 23.80 -23.14
N VAL A 352 -9.38 23.87 -23.84
CA VAL A 352 -8.15 24.54 -23.37
C VAL A 352 -8.43 26.02 -23.05
N GLU A 353 -9.04 26.76 -23.97
CA GLU A 353 -9.36 28.18 -23.78
C GLU A 353 -10.32 28.38 -22.60
N SER A 354 -11.35 27.54 -22.48
CA SER A 354 -12.36 27.64 -21.42
C SER A 354 -11.78 27.38 -20.03
N LEU A 355 -10.99 26.31 -19.88
CA LEU A 355 -10.40 25.92 -18.60
C LEU A 355 -9.29 26.88 -18.15
N VAL A 356 -8.43 27.34 -19.08
CA VAL A 356 -7.37 28.31 -18.75
C VAL A 356 -7.95 29.68 -18.37
N SER A 357 -9.07 30.08 -18.98
CA SER A 357 -9.73 31.37 -18.69
C SER A 357 -10.73 31.31 -17.53
N GLY A 358 -10.93 30.13 -16.92
CA GLY A 358 -11.88 29.92 -15.82
C GLY A 358 -13.34 30.17 -16.22
N GLN A 359 -13.68 30.00 -17.50
CA GLN A 359 -15.06 30.09 -17.95
C GLN A 359 -15.86 28.88 -17.45
N PRO A 360 -17.16 29.02 -17.18
CA PRO A 360 -18.02 27.87 -16.85
C PRO A 360 -17.95 26.82 -17.95
N THR A 361 -17.80 25.56 -17.56
CA THR A 361 -17.85 24.45 -18.51
C THR A 361 -19.26 24.32 -19.08
N ASP A 362 -19.34 24.05 -20.38
CA ASP A 362 -20.61 23.82 -21.07
C ASP A 362 -20.84 22.32 -21.30
N ALA A 363 -21.91 21.98 -22.03
CA ALA A 363 -22.23 20.59 -22.35
C ALA A 363 -21.12 19.89 -23.17
N GLU A 364 -20.37 20.63 -24.01
CA GLU A 364 -19.27 20.11 -24.81
C GLU A 364 -18.05 19.76 -23.94
N THR A 365 -17.74 20.53 -22.89
CA THR A 365 -16.74 20.08 -21.89
C THR A 365 -17.25 18.87 -21.11
N GLY A 366 -18.54 18.88 -20.74
CA GLY A 366 -19.17 17.81 -19.96
C GLY A 366 -19.06 16.44 -20.63
N ASP A 367 -19.23 16.38 -21.95
CA ASP A 367 -19.10 15.13 -22.72
C ASP A 367 -17.67 14.56 -22.71
N TRP A 368 -16.65 15.42 -22.54
CA TRP A 368 -15.24 15.02 -22.53
C TRP A 368 -14.60 15.01 -21.13
N LEU A 369 -15.32 15.42 -20.10
CA LEU A 369 -14.86 15.43 -18.72
C LEU A 369 -14.28 14.07 -18.26
N PRO A 370 -14.87 12.90 -18.58
CA PRO A 370 -14.28 11.62 -18.22
C PRO A 370 -12.87 11.41 -18.76
N TRP A 371 -12.54 11.97 -19.93
CA TRP A 371 -11.20 11.91 -20.49
C TRP A 371 -10.23 12.86 -19.79
N LEU A 372 -10.69 14.05 -19.40
CA LEU A 372 -9.89 15.00 -18.63
C LEU A 372 -9.55 14.43 -17.25
N GLU A 373 -10.51 13.77 -16.60
CA GLU A 373 -10.34 13.09 -15.31
C GLU A 373 -9.45 11.86 -15.42
N ALA A 374 -9.66 11.04 -16.45
CA ALA A 374 -8.86 9.84 -16.70
C ALA A 374 -7.37 10.15 -16.92
N PHE A 375 -7.05 11.31 -17.51
CA PHE A 375 -5.68 11.77 -17.73
C PHE A 375 -5.18 12.74 -16.65
N GLY A 376 -5.93 12.93 -15.56
CA GLY A 376 -5.47 13.77 -14.46
C GLY A 376 -5.35 15.26 -14.81
N ILE A 377 -6.06 15.74 -15.83
CA ILE A 377 -5.98 17.12 -16.32
C ILE A 377 -6.91 18.03 -15.53
N ALA A 378 -8.14 17.57 -15.29
CA ALA A 378 -9.16 18.30 -14.56
C ALA A 378 -10.12 17.34 -13.87
N ARG A 379 -10.85 17.84 -12.87
CA ARG A 379 -11.87 17.09 -12.13
C ARG A 379 -13.10 17.94 -11.83
N GLU A 380 -14.26 17.30 -11.76
CA GLU A 380 -15.47 17.96 -11.27
C GLU A 380 -15.54 17.93 -9.75
N THR A 381 -15.51 19.11 -9.10
CA THR A 381 -15.58 19.23 -7.63
C THR A 381 -17.02 19.40 -7.12
N ALA A 382 -17.93 19.81 -8.00
CA ALA A 382 -19.37 19.90 -7.78
C ALA A 382 -20.08 19.93 -9.15
N PRO A 383 -21.38 19.64 -9.25
CA PRO A 383 -22.08 19.62 -10.53
C PRO A 383 -21.90 20.92 -11.33
N GLY A 384 -21.25 20.85 -12.49
CA GLY A 384 -20.91 21.97 -13.37
C GLY A 384 -19.69 22.80 -12.93
N GLN A 385 -18.93 22.36 -11.93
CA GLN A 385 -17.70 23.01 -11.44
C GLN A 385 -16.50 22.12 -11.71
N VAL A 386 -15.75 22.46 -12.75
CA VAL A 386 -14.53 21.74 -13.15
C VAL A 386 -13.31 22.56 -12.74
N VAL A 387 -12.35 21.90 -12.10
CA VAL A 387 -11.08 22.48 -11.64
C VAL A 387 -9.93 21.69 -12.24
N CYS A 388 -8.92 22.38 -12.76
CA CYS A 388 -7.70 21.75 -13.28
C CYS A 388 -6.79 21.30 -12.13
N THR A 389 -6.08 20.19 -12.33
CA THR A 389 -4.92 19.85 -11.49
C THR A 389 -3.75 20.79 -11.80
N ASP A 390 -2.72 20.87 -10.96
CA ASP A 390 -1.57 21.76 -11.19
C ASP A 390 -0.79 21.41 -12.47
N GLN A 391 -0.49 20.12 -12.69
CA GLN A 391 0.12 19.66 -13.94
C GLN A 391 -0.84 19.77 -15.13
N GLY A 392 -2.13 19.51 -14.92
CA GLY A 392 -3.16 19.68 -15.95
C GLY A 392 -3.25 21.12 -16.43
N LEU A 393 -3.27 22.08 -15.49
CA LEU A 393 -3.25 23.51 -15.81
C LEU A 393 -1.96 23.91 -16.53
N THR A 394 -0.81 23.38 -16.11
CA THR A 394 0.47 23.61 -16.78
C THR A 394 0.44 23.14 -18.23
N LEU A 395 -0.05 21.92 -18.47
CA LEU A 395 -0.23 21.35 -19.81
C LEU A 395 -1.17 22.20 -20.66
N LEU A 396 -2.34 22.58 -20.12
CA LEU A 396 -3.32 23.40 -20.82
C LEU A 396 -2.79 24.80 -21.13
N GLN A 397 -2.00 25.41 -20.25
CA GLN A 397 -1.34 26.70 -20.52
C GLN A 397 -0.35 26.61 -21.68
N LEU A 398 0.41 25.52 -21.78
CA LEU A 398 1.31 25.26 -22.91
C LEU A 398 0.54 25.08 -24.22
N HIS A 399 -0.58 24.34 -24.19
CA HIS A 399 -1.46 24.20 -25.35
C HIS A 399 -2.11 25.53 -25.73
N HIS A 400 -2.54 26.33 -24.76
CA HIS A 400 -3.11 27.65 -24.99
C HIS A 400 -2.09 28.60 -25.63
N ALA A 401 -0.82 28.56 -25.19
CA ALA A 401 0.27 29.33 -25.80
C ALA A 401 0.47 28.97 -27.28
N HIS A 402 0.33 27.69 -27.63
CA HIS A 402 0.36 27.23 -29.02
C HIS A 402 -0.77 27.87 -29.86
N TYR A 403 -2.01 27.89 -29.36
CA TYR A 403 -3.16 28.45 -30.09
C TYR A 403 -3.18 29.98 -30.18
N THR A 404 -2.50 30.66 -29.26
CA THR A 404 -2.45 32.13 -29.18
C THR A 404 -1.18 32.72 -29.80
N GLY A 405 -0.25 31.88 -30.28
CA GLY A 405 0.93 32.30 -31.03
C GLY A 405 2.11 32.78 -30.17
N GLY A 406 2.25 32.24 -28.96
CA GLY A 406 3.39 32.53 -28.08
C GLY A 406 4.66 31.79 -28.52
N ASN A 407 5.63 32.53 -29.04
CA ASN A 407 7.05 32.14 -29.09
C ASN A 407 7.77 32.66 -27.86
#